data_AF-A0A7H2SQP0-F1
#
_entry.id   AF-A0A7H2SQP0-F1
#
_cell.length_a   1.000
_cell.length_b   1.000
_cell.length_c   1.000
_cell.angle_alpha   90.00
_cell.angle_beta   90.00
_cell.angle_gamma   90.00
#
_symmetry.space_group_name_H-M   'P 1'
#
loop_
_entity.id
_entity.type
_entity.pdbx_description
1 polymer ?
#
loop_
_entity_poly.entity_id
_entity_poly.type
_entity_poly.pdbx_seq_one_letter_code
_entity_poly.pdbx_strand_id
1 'polypeptide(L)'
;MNKELQSFSRNIASQIFIGGTGLLFLYRADTKPGLVYYEFFGLYIVGLLLLTWSMYMALSNATILRNDYRDYLWRQSKKFDRIRLMKHSEKEDNKTSDILKTFKGLNFVDVIKFRFEGACILLMLFLFTIMYMLGIIAILFQQAKAFGF
;
A
#
# COMPACT_ATOMS: atom_id res chain seq x y z
N MET A 1 14.39 17.25 6.04
CA MET A 1 13.37 16.17 6.16
C MET A 1 13.16 15.56 4.78
N ASN A 2 13.19 14.22 4.65
CA ASN A 2 13.02 13.55 3.36
C ASN A 2 11.57 13.74 2.87
N LYS A 3 11.39 14.49 1.77
CA LYS A 3 10.07 14.83 1.22
C LYS A 3 9.28 13.60 0.76
N GLU A 4 9.98 12.58 0.25
CA GLU A 4 9.36 11.32 -0.21
C GLU A 4 8.76 10.56 0.98
N LEU A 5 9.53 10.40 2.06
CA LEU A 5 9.08 9.74 3.29
C LEU A 5 7.91 10.50 3.92
N GLN A 6 7.96 11.84 3.94
CA GLN A 6 6.85 12.65 4.47
C GLN A 6 5.58 12.49 3.64
N SER A 7 5.70 12.45 2.31
CA SER A 7 4.57 12.23 1.40
C SER A 7 3.96 10.84 1.60
N PHE A 8 4.80 9.80 1.72
CA PHE A 8 4.37 8.44 1.98
C PHE A 8 3.62 8.33 3.32
N SER A 9 4.18 8.90 4.39
CA SER A 9 3.53 8.93 5.71
C SER A 9 2.19 9.68 5.68
N ARG A 10 2.10 10.80 4.94
CA ARG A 10 0.83 11.53 4.76
C ARG A 10 -0.22 10.68 4.04
N ASN A 11 0.17 9.94 3.01
CA ASN A 11 -0.76 9.09 2.27
C ASN A 11 -1.26 7.92 3.12
N ILE A 12 -0.39 7.29 3.92
CA ILE A 12 -0.79 6.25 4.88
C ILE A 12 -1.74 6.82 5.92
N ALA A 13 -1.40 7.97 6.52
CA ALA A 13 -2.25 8.60 7.53
C ALA A 13 -3.64 8.96 6.96
N SER A 14 -3.69 9.52 5.76
CA SER A 14 -4.95 9.81 5.05
C SER A 14 -5.74 8.53 4.77
N GLN A 15 -5.10 7.47 4.30
CA GLN A 15 -5.75 6.20 4.03
C GLN A 15 -6.38 5.59 5.29
N ILE A 16 -5.64 5.58 6.42
CA ILE A 16 -6.12 5.07 7.70
C ILE A 16 -7.27 5.93 8.22
N PHE A 17 -7.14 7.25 8.13
CA PHE A 17 -8.18 8.18 8.56
C PHE A 17 -9.47 7.99 7.76
N ILE A 18 -9.38 7.92 6.44
CA ILE A 18 -10.53 7.71 5.55
C ILE A 18 -11.15 6.33 5.80
N GLY A 19 -10.32 5.30 5.88
CA GLY A 19 -10.77 3.93 6.15
C GLY A 19 -11.49 3.83 7.49
N GLY A 20 -10.85 4.28 8.57
CA GLY A 20 -11.43 4.30 9.91
C GLY A 20 -12.70 5.15 10.00
N THR A 21 -12.76 6.28 9.29
CA THR A 21 -13.99 7.09 9.18
C THR A 21 -15.10 6.31 8.49
N GLY A 22 -14.80 5.62 7.38
CA GLY A 22 -15.76 4.74 6.71
C GLY A 22 -16.34 3.68 7.66
N LEU A 23 -15.50 3.09 8.51
CA LEU A 23 -15.94 2.12 9.52
C LEU A 23 -16.86 2.73 10.56
N LEU A 24 -16.55 3.93 11.04
CA LEU A 24 -17.40 4.63 12.00
C LEU A 24 -18.80 4.91 11.42
N PHE A 25 -18.89 5.25 10.13
CA PHE A 25 -20.18 5.47 9.46
C PHE A 25 -20.99 4.17 9.36
N LEU A 26 -20.36 3.07 8.94
CA LEU A 26 -21.01 1.76 8.89
C LEU A 26 -21.46 1.29 10.28
N TYR A 27 -20.57 1.37 11.27
CA TYR A 27 -20.88 1.03 12.65
C TYR A 27 -22.03 1.89 13.19
N ARG A 28 -22.06 3.20 12.86
CA ARG A 28 -23.13 4.08 13.32
C ARG A 28 -24.46 3.78 12.65
N ALA A 29 -24.46 3.34 11.39
CA ALA A 29 -25.65 2.88 10.69
C ALA A 29 -26.28 1.69 11.41
N ASP A 30 -25.46 0.75 11.87
CA ASP A 30 -25.92 -0.48 12.53
C ASP A 30 -26.31 -0.27 14.00
N THR A 31 -25.69 0.69 14.70
CA THR A 31 -25.85 0.83 16.17
C THR A 31 -26.75 1.96 16.63
N LYS A 32 -27.14 2.90 15.76
CA LYS A 32 -28.02 4.00 16.15
C LYS A 32 -29.50 3.55 16.06
N PRO A 33 -30.21 3.42 17.20
CA PRO A 33 -31.63 3.09 17.17
C PRO A 33 -32.44 4.26 16.59
N GLY A 34 -33.51 3.94 15.87
CA GLY A 34 -34.47 4.92 15.35
C GLY A 34 -33.98 5.75 14.15
N LEU A 35 -32.96 5.29 13.43
CA LEU A 35 -32.59 5.87 12.12
C LEU A 35 -33.75 5.74 11.13
N VAL A 36 -34.07 6.83 10.43
CA VAL A 36 -35.01 6.79 9.32
C VAL A 36 -34.32 6.12 8.11
N TYR A 37 -35.07 5.45 7.23
CA TYR A 37 -34.50 4.67 6.11
C TYR A 37 -33.44 5.42 5.29
N TYR A 38 -33.68 6.68 4.93
CA TYR A 38 -32.71 7.47 4.14
C TYR A 38 -31.42 7.76 4.91
N GLU A 39 -31.48 7.92 6.24
CA GLU A 39 -30.30 8.13 7.09
C GLU A 39 -29.48 6.84 7.19
N PHE A 40 -30.14 5.70 7.34
CA PHE A 40 -29.50 4.38 7.34
C PHE A 40 -28.76 4.13 6.02
N PHE A 41 -29.44 4.27 4.88
CA PHE A 41 -28.82 4.08 3.57
C PHE A 41 -27.73 5.12 3.29
N GLY A 42 -27.93 6.37 3.70
CA GLY A 42 -26.92 7.43 3.56
C GLY A 42 -25.63 7.08 4.30
N LEU A 43 -25.72 6.63 5.56
CA LEU A 43 -24.56 6.20 6.34
C LEU A 43 -23.87 4.98 5.71
N TYR A 44 -24.63 4.01 5.20
CA TYR A 44 -24.09 2.82 4.52
C TYR A 44 -23.33 3.19 3.24
N ILE A 45 -23.94 4.00 2.37
CA ILE A 45 -23.34 4.41 1.10
C ILE A 45 -22.05 5.20 1.36
N VAL A 46 -22.09 6.18 2.28
CA VAL A 46 -20.91 6.97 2.62
C VAL A 46 -19.81 6.08 3.23
N GLY A 47 -20.18 5.17 4.14
CA GLY A 47 -19.24 4.23 4.74
C GLY A 47 -18.54 3.34 3.71
N LEU A 48 -19.31 2.76 2.77
CA LEU A 48 -18.76 1.92 1.69
C LEU A 48 -17.89 2.71 0.71
N LEU A 49 -18.28 3.94 0.35
CA LEU A 49 -17.48 4.81 -0.51
C LEU A 49 -16.13 5.16 0.14
N LEU A 50 -16.13 5.50 1.44
CA LEU A 50 -14.90 5.79 2.17
C LEU A 50 -14.00 4.55 2.29
N LEU A 51 -14.59 3.37 2.52
CA LEU A 51 -13.85 2.12 2.55
C LEU A 51 -13.20 1.81 1.21
N THR A 52 -13.96 1.83 0.11
CA THR A 52 -13.42 1.59 -1.24
C THR A 52 -12.37 2.62 -1.64
N TRP A 53 -12.55 3.89 -1.24
CA TRP A 53 -11.54 4.93 -1.42
C TRP A 53 -10.24 4.63 -0.64
N SER A 54 -10.36 4.15 0.59
CA SER A 54 -9.23 3.67 1.39
C SER A 54 -8.53 2.48 0.72
N MET A 55 -9.27 1.53 0.11
CA MET A 55 -8.71 0.42 -0.66
C MET A 55 -7.89 0.92 -1.86
N TYR A 56 -8.47 1.86 -2.61
CA TYR A 56 -7.80 2.47 -3.76
C TYR A 56 -6.50 3.17 -3.36
N MET A 57 -6.53 3.95 -2.27
CA MET A 57 -5.33 4.59 -1.71
C MET A 57 -4.27 3.56 -1.30
N ALA A 58 -4.68 2.43 -0.73
CA ALA A 58 -3.77 1.33 -0.38
C ALA A 58 -3.01 0.80 -1.60
N LEU A 59 -3.75 0.48 -2.67
CA LEU A 59 -3.21 -0.01 -3.94
C LEU A 59 -2.29 1.02 -4.60
N SER A 60 -2.70 2.29 -4.62
CA SER A 60 -1.91 3.39 -5.15
C SER A 60 -0.58 3.53 -4.39
N ASN A 61 -0.61 3.54 -3.06
CA ASN A 61 0.59 3.60 -2.22
C ASN A 61 1.52 2.41 -2.47
N ALA A 62 0.98 1.20 -2.66
CA ALA A 62 1.77 0.02 -2.99
C ALA A 62 2.47 0.16 -4.35
N THR A 63 1.78 0.71 -5.35
CA THR A 63 2.37 0.95 -6.68
C THR A 63 3.45 2.03 -6.66
N ILE A 64 3.24 3.11 -5.89
CA ILE A 64 4.24 4.18 -5.71
C ILE A 64 5.50 3.61 -5.06
N LEU A 65 5.33 2.87 -3.95
CA LEU A 65 6.47 2.28 -3.23
C LEU A 65 7.28 1.30 -4.11
N ARG A 66 6.60 0.52 -4.96
CA ARG A 66 7.26 -0.34 -5.94
C ARG A 66 8.07 0.48 -6.96
N ASN A 67 7.54 1.60 -7.43
CA ASN A 67 8.24 2.49 -8.35
C ASN A 67 9.45 3.13 -7.66
N ASP A 68 9.28 3.69 -6.46
CA ASP A 68 10.38 4.29 -5.69
C ASP A 68 11.53 3.31 -5.45
N TYR A 69 11.21 2.04 -5.17
CA TYR A 69 12.20 0.98 -5.06
C TYR A 69 12.93 0.72 -6.39
N ARG A 70 12.20 0.70 -7.52
CA ARG A 70 12.79 0.56 -8.86
C ARG A 70 13.72 1.75 -9.17
N ASP A 71 13.32 2.96 -8.81
CA ASP A 71 14.10 4.20 -8.96
C ASP A 71 15.38 4.17 -8.12
N TYR A 72 15.27 3.71 -6.88
CA TYR A 72 16.40 3.51 -6.01
C TYR A 72 17.43 2.54 -6.63
N LEU A 73 16.97 1.37 -7.08
CA LEU A 73 17.84 0.39 -7.73
C LEU A 73 18.49 0.96 -9.00
N TRP A 74 17.75 1.72 -9.81
CA TRP A 74 18.30 2.36 -11.00
C TRP A 74 19.42 3.36 -10.66
N ARG A 75 19.19 4.22 -9.64
CA ARG A 75 20.20 5.18 -9.16
C ARG A 75 21.45 4.48 -8.65
N GLN A 76 21.30 3.36 -7.95
CA GLN A 76 22.42 2.56 -7.47
C GLN A 76 23.17 1.89 -8.63
N SER A 77 22.45 1.38 -9.62
CA SER A 77 23.05 0.79 -10.82
C SER A 77 23.91 1.80 -11.59
N LYS A 78 23.47 3.08 -11.65
CA LYS A 78 24.25 4.18 -12.22
C LYS A 78 25.58 4.41 -11.48
N LYS A 79 25.59 4.36 -10.15
CA LYS A 79 26.82 4.57 -9.35
C LYS A 79 27.88 3.51 -9.59
N PHE A 80 27.45 2.28 -9.88
CA PHE A 80 28.36 1.16 -10.20
C PHE A 80 28.58 0.99 -11.71
N ASP A 81 28.17 1.95 -12.54
CA ASP A 81 28.19 1.90 -14.02
C ASP A 81 27.54 0.63 -14.63
N ARG A 82 26.62 0.01 -13.89
CA ARG A 82 25.95 -1.25 -14.25
C ARG A 82 24.81 -1.06 -15.25
N ILE A 83 24.36 0.18 -15.49
CA ILE A 83 23.33 0.49 -16.49
C ILE A 83 23.78 0.05 -17.89
N ARG A 84 25.08 0.13 -18.20
CA ARG A 84 25.66 -0.32 -19.48
C ARG A 84 25.54 -1.82 -19.72
N LEU A 85 25.32 -2.59 -18.65
CA LEU A 85 25.14 -4.04 -18.71
C LEU A 85 23.67 -4.43 -18.92
N MET A 86 22.75 -3.46 -18.94
CA MET A 86 21.33 -3.72 -19.20
C MET A 86 21.04 -3.80 -20.70
N LYS A 87 20.05 -4.63 -21.05
CA LYS A 87 19.60 -4.81 -22.43
C LYS A 87 18.98 -3.52 -23.01
N HIS A 88 18.32 -2.73 -22.17
CA HIS A 88 17.69 -1.47 -22.56
C HIS A 88 18.32 -0.31 -21.81
N SER A 89 18.59 0.79 -22.53
CA SER A 89 19.17 2.02 -21.96
C SER A 89 18.17 2.79 -21.10
N GLU A 90 16.87 2.62 -21.38
CA GLU A 90 15.81 3.31 -20.68
C GLU A 90 15.29 2.50 -19.48
N LYS A 91 15.01 3.21 -18.39
CA LYS A 91 14.53 2.60 -17.15
C LYS A 91 13.15 1.98 -17.29
N GLU A 92 12.29 2.58 -18.10
CA GLU A 92 10.88 2.18 -18.25
C GLU A 92 10.74 0.79 -18.87
N ASP A 93 11.64 0.45 -19.79
CA ASP A 93 11.70 -0.84 -20.47
C ASP A 93 12.26 -1.97 -19.61
N ASN A 94 12.91 -1.63 -18.49
CA ASN A 94 13.55 -2.60 -17.61
C ASN A 94 12.63 -2.98 -16.44
N LYS A 95 12.40 -4.30 -16.28
CA LYS A 95 11.72 -4.83 -15.09
C LYS A 95 12.65 -4.74 -13.87
N THR A 96 12.05 -4.59 -12.69
CA THR A 96 12.79 -4.55 -11.41
C THR A 96 13.70 -5.76 -11.22
N SER A 97 13.25 -6.95 -11.65
CA SER A 97 14.02 -8.19 -11.60
C SER A 97 15.26 -8.16 -12.49
N ASP A 98 15.20 -7.50 -13.64
CA ASP A 98 16.32 -7.41 -14.58
C ASP A 98 17.35 -6.40 -14.08
N ILE A 99 16.90 -5.29 -13.50
CA ILE A 99 17.77 -4.34 -12.79
C ILE A 99 18.52 -5.06 -11.65
N LEU A 100 17.82 -5.89 -10.87
CA LEU A 100 18.41 -6.63 -9.75
C LEU A 100 19.53 -7.59 -10.18
N LYS A 101 19.40 -8.21 -11.36
CA LYS A 101 20.41 -9.14 -11.90
C LYS A 101 21.75 -8.45 -12.17
N THR A 102 21.75 -7.16 -12.49
CA THR A 102 22.99 -6.41 -12.78
C THR A 102 23.90 -6.24 -11.55
N PHE A 103 23.36 -6.46 -10.35
CA PHE A 103 24.11 -6.41 -9.10
C PHE A 103 24.72 -7.78 -8.73
N LYS A 104 24.49 -8.85 -9.51
CA LYS A 104 25.19 -10.13 -9.32
C LYS A 104 26.69 -9.92 -9.57
N GLY A 105 27.50 -10.17 -8.54
CA GLY A 105 28.96 -10.01 -8.59
C GLY A 105 29.52 -8.77 -7.88
N LEU A 106 28.69 -7.99 -7.18
CA LEU A 106 29.18 -7.02 -6.19
C LEU A 106 29.65 -7.72 -4.91
N ASN A 107 30.43 -6.99 -4.12
CA ASN A 107 30.84 -7.42 -2.78
C ASN A 107 29.60 -7.84 -1.96
N PHE A 108 29.76 -8.92 -1.21
CA PHE A 108 28.67 -9.56 -0.47
C PHE A 108 27.92 -8.59 0.45
N VAL A 109 28.63 -7.64 1.05
CA VAL A 109 28.08 -6.59 1.91
C VAL A 109 27.07 -5.69 1.18
N ASP A 110 27.43 -5.21 -0.01
CA ASP A 110 26.56 -4.35 -0.82
C ASP A 110 25.33 -5.11 -1.31
N VAL A 111 25.52 -6.37 -1.72
CA VAL A 111 24.42 -7.25 -2.16
C VAL A 111 23.45 -7.53 -1.02
N ILE A 112 23.95 -7.82 0.19
CA ILE A 112 23.11 -8.02 1.38
C ILE A 112 22.31 -6.76 1.67
N LYS A 113 22.95 -5.58 1.63
CA LYS A 113 22.27 -4.32 1.91
C LYS A 113 21.08 -4.10 0.97
N PHE A 114 21.28 -4.25 -0.34
CA PHE A 114 20.20 -4.10 -1.32
C PHE A 114 19.08 -5.14 -1.15
N ARG A 115 19.43 -6.38 -0.82
CA ARG A 115 18.45 -7.44 -0.58
C ARG A 115 17.66 -7.21 0.71
N PHE A 116 18.31 -6.76 1.77
CA PHE A 116 17.68 -6.49 3.05
C PHE A 116 16.72 -5.29 2.96
N GLU A 117 17.14 -4.19 2.33
CA GLU A 117 16.27 -3.04 2.06
C GLU A 117 15.05 -3.45 1.22
N GLY A 118 15.25 -4.26 0.17
CA GLY A 118 14.16 -4.82 -0.63
C GLY A 118 13.23 -5.74 0.15
N ALA A 119 13.79 -6.61 1.01
CA ALA A 119 13.02 -7.49 1.87
C ALA A 119 12.18 -6.72 2.89
N CYS A 120 12.71 -5.66 3.49
CA CYS A 120 11.95 -4.79 4.39
C CYS A 120 10.78 -4.10 3.67
N ILE A 121 10.99 -3.60 2.45
CA ILE A 121 9.93 -2.97 1.65
C ILE A 121 8.83 -3.99 1.29
N LEU A 122 9.23 -5.19 0.85
CA LEU A 122 8.31 -6.30 0.57
C LEU A 122 7.53 -6.75 1.82
N LEU A 123 8.22 -6.83 2.96
CA LEU A 123 7.60 -7.18 4.24
C LEU A 123 6.57 -6.13 4.65
N MET A 124 6.88 -4.84 4.52
CA MET A 124 5.93 -3.76 4.79
C MET A 124 4.71 -3.85 3.87
N LEU A 125 4.90 -4.07 2.57
CA LEU A 125 3.79 -4.27 1.61
C LEU A 125 2.91 -5.48 1.97
N PHE A 126 3.55 -6.59 2.34
CA PHE A 126 2.87 -7.83 2.68
C PHE A 126 2.07 -7.70 3.99
N LEU A 127 2.71 -7.22 5.06
CA LEU A 127 2.07 -7.00 6.36
C LEU A 127 0.91 -6.00 6.25
N PHE A 128 1.10 -4.94 5.46
CA PHE A 128 0.05 -3.95 5.25
C PHE A 128 -1.19 -4.55 4.61
N THR A 129 -1.01 -5.35 3.56
CA THR A 129 -2.12 -6.03 2.87
C THR A 129 -2.84 -7.00 3.82
N ILE A 130 -2.10 -7.77 4.62
CA ILE A 130 -2.69 -8.69 5.61
C ILE A 130 -3.50 -7.94 6.66
N MET A 131 -2.93 -6.90 7.28
CA MET A 131 -3.64 -6.11 8.28
C MET A 131 -4.91 -5.47 7.71
N TYR A 132 -4.82 -4.99 6.48
CA TYR A 132 -5.95 -4.39 5.79
C TYR A 132 -7.07 -5.40 5.50
N MET A 133 -6.74 -6.58 4.99
CA MET A 133 -7.69 -7.67 4.75
C MET A 133 -8.32 -8.20 6.05
N LEU A 134 -7.53 -8.35 7.11
CA LEU A 134 -8.04 -8.72 8.45
C LEU A 134 -9.04 -7.69 8.97
N GLY A 135 -8.76 -6.40 8.75
CA GLY A 135 -9.71 -5.32 9.05
C GLY A 135 -11.03 -5.51 8.32
N ILE A 136 -11.00 -5.68 6.99
CA ILE A 136 -12.19 -5.92 6.16
C ILE A 136 -12.98 -7.12 6.66
N ILE A 137 -12.32 -8.25 6.90
CA ILE A 137 -12.98 -9.49 7.36
C ILE A 137 -13.68 -9.25 8.70
N ALA A 138 -13.03 -8.59 9.66
CA ALA A 138 -13.62 -8.31 10.96
C ALA A 138 -14.91 -7.47 10.83
N ILE A 139 -14.92 -6.48 9.94
CA ILE A 139 -16.09 -5.64 9.68
C ILE A 139 -17.22 -6.43 9.03
N LEU A 140 -16.91 -7.22 7.99
CA LEU A 140 -17.90 -8.06 7.32
C LEU A 140 -18.55 -9.05 8.30
N PHE A 141 -17.76 -9.62 9.21
CA PHE A 141 -18.25 -10.51 10.26
C PHE A 141 -19.18 -9.78 11.26
N GLN A 142 -18.86 -8.53 11.58
CA GLN A 142 -19.71 -7.70 12.43
C GLN A 142 -21.03 -7.33 11.75
N GLN A 143 -20.99 -7.01 10.45
CA GLN A 143 -22.19 -6.72 9.66
C GLN A 143 -23.08 -7.95 9.47
N ALA A 144 -22.50 -9.11 9.17
CA ALA A 144 -23.25 -10.37 9.06
C ALA A 144 -24.09 -10.64 10.33
N LYS A 145 -23.49 -10.45 11.50
CA LYS A 145 -24.19 -10.53 12.79
C LYS A 145 -25.33 -9.50 12.92
N ALA A 146 -25.13 -8.28 12.45
CA ALA A 146 -26.15 -7.23 12.50
C ALA A 146 -27.38 -7.55 11.63
N PHE A 147 -27.18 -8.26 10.52
CA PHE A 147 -28.25 -8.74 9.63
C PHE A 147 -28.82 -10.12 10.00
N GLY A 148 -28.36 -10.72 11.10
CA GLY A 148 -28.89 -12.00 11.61
C GLY A 148 -28.36 -13.26 10.91
N PHE A 149 -27.22 -13.17 10.22
CA PHE A 149 -26.49 -14.31 9.65
C PHE A 149 -25.41 -14.85 10.62
#